data_AF-A0A0U3SL63-F1
#
_entry.id   AF-A0A0U3SL63-F1
#
_cell.length_a   1.000
_cell.length_b   1.000
_cell.length_c   1.000
_cell.angle_alpha   90.00
_cell.angle_beta   90.00
_cell.angle_gamma   90.00
#
_symmetry.space_group_name_H-M   'P 1'
#
loop_
_entity.id
_entity.type
_entity.pdbx_description
1 polymer ?
#
loop_
_entity_poly.entity_id
_entity_poly.type
_entity_poly.pdbx_seq_one_letter_code
_entity_poly.pdbx_strand_id
1 'polypeptide(L)' 'MPLAPPQLYFENAVGRLYGHPDGYAIIQFNAGQRKFSELQRLYTQLRWLLELHRWHRFLNDQRLLDPYNPEEAAWIVNH' A
#
# COMPACT_ATOMS: atom_id res chain seq x y z
N MET A 1 23.00 11.39 11.16
CA MET A 1 22.35 10.25 11.83
C MET A 1 22.04 9.21 10.76
N PRO A 2 22.24 7.90 11.00
CA PRO A 2 21.78 6.89 10.05
C PRO A 2 20.25 6.99 9.96
N LEU A 3 19.72 7.00 8.73
CA LEU A 3 18.27 6.96 8.47
C LEU A 3 17.74 5.65 9.07
N ALA A 4 16.74 5.73 9.95
CA ALA A 4 16.08 4.52 10.44
C ALA A 4 15.43 3.78 9.25
N PRO A 5 15.44 2.44 9.23
CA PRO A 5 14.81 1.70 8.15
C PRO A 5 13.29 1.89 8.19
N PRO A 6 12.59 1.76 7.04
CA PRO A 6 11.13 1.76 7.01
C PRO A 6 10.55 0.65 7.91
N GLN A 7 9.55 0.98 8.71
CA GLN A 7 8.90 0.04 9.62
C GLN A 7 7.72 -0.63 8.92
N LEU A 8 7.59 -1.95 9.05
CA LEU A 8 6.42 -2.69 8.53
C LEU A 8 5.19 -2.40 9.41
N TYR A 9 4.09 -2.00 8.79
CA TYR A 9 2.80 -1.74 9.46
C TYR A 9 1.75 -2.79 9.12
N PHE A 10 1.75 -3.29 7.89
CA PHE A 10 0.75 -4.26 7.44
C PHE A 10 1.32 -5.11 6.30
N GLU A 11 0.89 -6.37 6.24
CA GLU A 11 1.22 -7.30 5.17
C GLU A 11 0.02 -8.21 4.89
N ASN A 12 -0.21 -8.50 3.61
CA ASN A 12 -1.12 -9.55 3.17
C ASN A 12 -0.64 -10.17 1.85
N ALA A 13 -1.51 -10.99 1.23
CA ALA A 13 -1.20 -11.66 -0.02
C ALA A 13 -0.88 -10.68 -1.19
N VAL A 14 -1.42 -9.46 -1.16
CA VAL A 14 -1.22 -8.46 -2.23
C VAL A 14 0.09 -7.71 -2.06
N GLY A 15 0.50 -7.43 -0.82
CA GLY A 15 1.70 -6.65 -0.60
C GLY A 15 1.96 -6.29 0.85
N ARG A 16 2.95 -5.44 1.01
CA ARG A 16 3.43 -4.90 2.28
C ARG A 16 3.29 -3.39 2.32
N LEU A 17 2.95 -2.89 3.49
CA LEU A 17 2.84 -1.47 3.79
C LEU A 17 3.86 -1.11 4.86
N TYR A 18 4.73 -0.15 4.54
CA TYR A 18 5.73 0.38 5.45
C TYR A 18 5.49 1.85 5.74
N GLY A 19 5.91 2.31 6.92
CA GLY A 19 6.07 3.72 7.25
C GLY A 19 7.54 4.11 7.19
N HIS A 20 7.86 5.14 6.42
CA HIS A 20 9.20 5.70 6.30
C HIS A 20 9.38 6.86 7.31
N PRO A 21 10.53 6.96 8.01
CA PRO A 21 10.78 8.02 9.00
C PRO A 21 10.63 9.45 8.46
N ASP A 22 10.89 9.67 7.17
CA ASP A 22 10.73 10.97 6.49
C ASP A 22 9.26 11.37 6.21
N GLY A 23 8.30 10.68 6.84
CA GLY A 23 6.89 11.07 6.83
C GLY A 23 6.14 10.67 5.57
N TYR A 24 6.33 9.43 5.12
CA TYR A 24 5.60 8.87 3.98
C TYR A 24 5.44 7.36 4.11
N ALA A 25 4.42 6.80 3.46
CA ALA A 25 4.23 5.35 3.42
C ALA A 25 4.88 4.73 2.17
N ILE A 26 5.18 3.44 2.21
CA ILE A 26 5.66 2.67 1.05
C ILE A 26 4.75 1.45 0.89
N ILE A 27 4.15 1.29 -0.28
CA ILE A 27 3.52 0.03 -0.69
C ILE A 27 4.52 -0.74 -1.54
N GLN A 28 4.69 -2.02 -1.23
CA GLN A 28 5.41 -2.97 -2.05
C GLN A 28 4.48 -4.11 -2.44
N PHE A 29 4.17 -4.23 -3.73
CA PHE A 29 3.33 -5.31 -4.24
C PHE A 29 4.08 -6.62 -4.36
N ASN A 30 3.40 -7.71 -3.99
CA ASN A 30 3.84 -9.07 -4.24
C ASN A 30 3.36 -9.52 -5.63
N ALA A 31 4.09 -10.46 -6.24
CA ALA A 31 3.63 -11.11 -7.47
C ALA A 31 2.49 -12.12 -7.16
N GLY A 32 1.64 -12.35 -8.16
CA GLY A 32 0.66 -13.44 -8.14
C GLY A 32 -0.79 -12.99 -8.02
N GLN A 33 -1.68 -13.98 -8.01
CA GLN A 33 -3.12 -13.74 -8.09
C GLN A 33 -3.63 -13.11 -6.79
N ARG A 34 -3.96 -11.82 -6.86
CA ARG A 34 -4.56 -11.07 -5.76
C ARG A 34 -6.07 -11.30 -5.69
N LYS A 35 -6.58 -11.40 -4.47
CA LYS A 35 -8.02 -11.33 -4.20
C LYS A 35 -8.42 -9.87 -4.05
N PHE A 36 -9.56 -9.51 -4.62
CA PHE A 36 -10.08 -8.15 -4.54
C PHE A 36 -10.20 -7.64 -3.10
N SER A 37 -10.70 -8.48 -2.18
CA SER A 37 -10.80 -8.15 -0.75
C SER A 37 -9.46 -7.82 -0.09
N GLU A 38 -8.37 -8.47 -0.53
CA GLU A 38 -7.02 -8.23 0.00
C GLU A 38 -6.44 -6.92 -0.56
N LEU A 39 -6.77 -6.56 -1.80
CA LEU A 39 -6.42 -5.26 -2.37
C LEU A 39 -7.13 -4.12 -1.61
N GLN A 40 -8.43 -4.27 -1.38
CA GLN A 40 -9.21 -3.31 -0.60
C GLN A 40 -8.64 -3.13 0.81
N ARG A 41 -8.29 -4.24 1.46
CA ARG A 41 -7.70 -4.21 2.81
C ARG A 41 -6.36 -3.49 2.83
N LEU A 42 -5.48 -3.73 1.84
CA LEU A 42 -4.19 -3.04 1.74
C LEU A 42 -4.37 -1.52 1.60
N TYR A 43 -5.24 -1.07 0.70
CA TYR A 43 -5.53 0.37 0.53
C TYR A 43 -6.23 0.98 1.74
N THR A 44 -7.12 0.24 2.41
CA THR A 44 -7.74 0.69 3.67
C THR A 44 -6.67 0.93 4.75
N GLN A 45 -5.70 0.02 4.87
CA GLN A 45 -4.60 0.17 5.82
C GLN A 45 -3.66 1.33 5.46
N LEU A 46 -3.39 1.55 4.16
CA LEU A 46 -2.67 2.74 3.70
C LEU A 46 -3.38 4.02 4.15
N ARG A 47 -4.69 4.13 3.86
CA ARG A 47 -5.50 5.30 4.25
C ARG A 47 -5.40 5.55 5.76
N TRP A 48 -5.61 4.52 6.57
CA TRP A 48 -5.53 4.64 8.02
C TRP A 48 -4.14 5.08 8.50
N LEU A 49 -3.07 4.52 7.93
CA LEU A 49 -1.70 4.91 8.26
C LEU A 49 -1.43 6.39 7.94
N LEU A 50 -1.84 6.84 6.74
CA LEU A 50 -1.67 8.23 6.31
C LEU A 50 -2.46 9.19 7.21
N GLU A 51 -3.70 8.85 7.57
CA GLU A 51 -4.53 9.66 8.48
C GLU A 51 -3.93 9.73 9.88
N LEU A 52 -3.51 8.59 10.44
CA LEU A 52 -2.93 8.49 11.78
C LEU A 52 -1.71 9.40 11.95
N HIS A 53 -0.84 9.44 10.94
CA HIS A 53 0.39 10.22 10.98
C HIS A 53 0.28 11.59 10.29
N ARG A 54 -0.90 11.94 9.77
CA ARG A 54 -1.13 13.16 8.97
C ARG A 54 -0.17 13.28 7.78
N TRP A 55 0.11 12.15 7.13
CA TRP A 55 0.92 12.09 5.92
C TRP A 55 0.05 12.25 4.68
N HIS A 56 0.64 12.83 3.64
CA HIS A 56 -0.07 13.17 2.39
C HIS A 56 0.59 12.58 1.14
N ARG A 57 1.56 11.70 1.32
CA ARG A 57 2.34 11.10 0.23
C ARG A 57 2.73 9.67 0.58
N PHE A 58 2.82 8.84 -0.45
CA PHE A 58 3.33 7.49 -0.36
C PHE A 58 4.05 7.12 -1.65
N LEU A 59 4.96 6.16 -1.57
CA LEU A 59 5.60 5.54 -2.71
C LEU A 59 4.94 4.20 -2.98
N ASN A 60 4.81 3.87 -4.26
CA ASN A 60 4.17 2.64 -4.68
C ASN A 60 5.10 1.85 -5.61
N ASP A 61 5.63 0.73 -5.11
CA ASP A 61 6.43 -0.20 -5.89
C ASP A 61 5.52 -1.23 -6.57
N GLN A 62 5.16 -0.92 -7.82
CA GLN A 62 4.25 -1.70 -8.66
C GLN A 62 4.97 -2.65 -9.63
N ARG A 63 6.29 -2.86 -9.50
CA ARG A 63 7.06 -3.64 -10.48
C ARG A 63 6.59 -5.08 -10.65
N LEU A 64 5.96 -5.64 -9.62
CA LEU A 64 5.40 -7.00 -9.61
C LEU A 64 3.87 -7.02 -9.71
N LEU A 65 3.25 -5.86 -9.87
CA LEU A 65 1.79 -5.73 -9.92
C LEU A 65 1.28 -6.07 -11.31
N ASP A 66 0.49 -7.14 -11.41
CA ASP A 66 -0.31 -7.39 -12.62
C ASP A 66 -1.31 -6.24 -12.84
N PRO A 67 -1.68 -5.89 -14.09
CA PRO A 67 -2.66 -4.84 -14.37
C PRO A 67 -3.95 -4.99 -13.55
N TYR A 68 -4.57 -3.87 -13.16
CA TYR A 68 -5.87 -3.90 -12.49
C TYR A 68 -6.94 -4.52 -13.38
N ASN A 69 -7.74 -5.41 -12.80
CA ASN A 69 -8.94 -5.88 -13.44
C ASN A 69 -10.05 -4.80 -13.37
N PRO A 70 -11.14 -4.93 -14.14
CA PRO A 70 -12.18 -3.91 -14.19
C PRO A 70 -12.86 -3.61 -12.84
N GLU A 71 -13.06 -4.63 -11.99
CA GLU A 71 -13.66 -4.49 -10.66
C GLU A 71 -12.73 -3.69 -9.73
N GLU A 72 -11.44 -4.00 -9.73
CA GLU A 72 -10.43 -3.30 -8.95
C GLU A 72 -10.29 -1.84 -9.37
N ALA A 73 -10.22 -1.58 -10.68
CA ALA A 73 -10.10 -0.23 -11.22
C ALA A 73 -11.34 0.63 -10.87
N ALA A 74 -12.54 0.05 -11.02
CA ALA A 74 -13.78 0.73 -10.65
C ALA A 74 -13.82 1.06 -9.16
N TRP A 75 -13.33 0.17 -8.30
CA TRP A 75 -13.27 0.45 -6.86
C TRP A 75 -12.28 1.57 -6.51
N ILE A 76 -11.06 1.52 -7.05
CA ILE A 76 -10.00 2.51 -6.81
C ILE A 76 -10.43 3.93 -7.22
N VAL A 77 -11.21 4.07 -8.30
CA VAL A 77 -11.66 5.39 -8.78
C VAL A 77 -12.80 5.96 -7.93
N ASN A 78 -13.62 5.11 -7.31
CA ASN A 78 -14.85 5.51 -6.66
C ASN A 78 -14.78 5.59 -5.12
N HIS A 79 -13.67 5.21 -4.50
CA HIS A 79 -13.48 5.17 -3.03
C HIS A 79 -12.13 5.76 -2.61
#